data_AF-A0A2S9KEA0-F1
#
_entry.id   AF-A0A2S9KEA0-F1
#
_cell.length_a   1.000
_cell.length_b   1.000
_cell.length_c   1.000
_cell.angle_alpha   90.00
_cell.angle_beta   90.00
_cell.angle_gamma   90.00
#
_symmetry.space_group_name_H-M   'P 1'
#
loop_
_entity.id
_entity.type
_entity.pdbx_description
1 polymer ?
#
loop_
_entity_poly.entity_id
_entity_poly.type
_entity_poly.pdbx_seq_one_letter_code
_entity_poly.pdbx_strand_id
1 'polypeptide(L)'
;MDEPTSTRVIRCTEENVKEFRQVVKAWPELHDLVKGLQEQNLFPGLRAMQITLTGSAEHVGKGLAALLPENAPVAAQSTHAG
;
A
#
# COMPACT_ATOMS: atom_id res chain seq x y z
N MET A 1 -0.11 9.27 27.67
CA MET A 1 1.19 8.72 27.20
C MET A 1 1.03 8.51 25.73
N ASP A 2 1.83 9.17 24.90
CA ASP A 2 1.87 8.85 23.47
C ASP A 2 2.44 7.46 23.29
N GLU A 3 1.76 6.58 22.55
CA GLU A 3 2.33 5.28 22.21
C GLU A 3 3.59 5.49 21.37
N PRO A 4 4.66 4.71 21.62
CA PRO A 4 5.88 4.83 20.84
C PRO A 4 5.58 4.49 19.37
N THR A 5 5.83 5.47 18.50
CA THR A 5 5.72 5.29 17.05
C THR A 5 6.89 4.44 16.55
N SER A 6 6.60 3.44 15.73
CA SER A 6 7.56 2.56 15.08
C SER A 6 7.61 2.84 13.57
N THR A 7 8.74 2.53 12.95
CA THR A 7 8.94 2.66 11.50
C THR A 7 9.49 1.35 10.94
N ARG A 8 8.93 0.88 9.83
CA ARG A 8 9.42 -0.29 9.10
C ARG A 8 9.50 0.00 7.62
N VAL A 9 10.62 -0.40 7.03
CA VAL A 9 10.85 -0.36 5.60
C VAL A 9 10.63 -1.75 5.02
N ILE A 10 9.76 -1.86 4.03
CA ILE A 10 9.44 -3.11 3.34
C ILE A 10 9.86 -2.96 1.88
N ARG A 11 10.83 -3.77 1.45
CA ARG A 11 11.27 -3.84 0.04
C ARG A 11 10.51 -4.93 -0.68
N CYS A 12 10.23 -4.73 -1.97
CA CYS A 12 9.65 -5.78 -2.80
C CYS A 12 10.73 -6.84 -3.15
N THR A 13 10.47 -8.08 -2.75
CA THR A 13 11.29 -9.27 -3.02
C THR A 13 10.47 -10.32 -3.76
N GLU A 14 11.07 -11.45 -4.12
CA GLU A 14 10.32 -12.55 -4.77
C GLU A 14 9.25 -13.16 -3.84
N GLU A 15 9.54 -13.17 -2.54
CA GLU A 15 8.67 -13.76 -1.52
C GLU A 15 7.39 -12.94 -1.34
N ASN A 16 7.47 -11.60 -1.42
CA ASN A 16 6.36 -10.70 -1.12
C ASN A 16 5.80 -9.94 -2.34
N VAL A 17 6.29 -10.21 -3.56
CA VAL A 17 5.82 -9.52 -4.78
C VAL A 17 4.31 -9.66 -5.01
N LYS A 18 3.71 -10.77 -4.56
CA LYS A 18 2.25 -10.98 -4.64
C LYS A 18 1.49 -9.97 -3.76
N GLU A 19 1.98 -9.71 -2.55
CA GLU A 19 1.41 -8.73 -1.63
C GLU A 19 1.58 -7.30 -2.16
N PHE A 20 2.76 -6.95 -2.66
CA PHE A 20 2.98 -5.66 -3.33
C PHE A 20 2.02 -5.44 -4.50
N ARG A 21 1.83 -6.47 -5.34
CA ARG A 21 0.89 -6.41 -6.45
C ARG A 21 -0.54 -6.23 -5.96
N GLN A 22 -0.93 -6.84 -4.85
CA GLN A 22 -2.24 -6.65 -4.26
C GLN A 22 -2.42 -5.21 -3.74
N VAL A 23 -1.44 -4.66 -3.01
CA VAL A 23 -1.47 -3.27 -2.55
C VAL A 23 -1.61 -2.30 -3.72
N VAL A 24 -0.77 -2.42 -4.75
CA VAL A 24 -0.84 -1.56 -5.95
C VAL A 24 -2.17 -1.69 -6.68
N LYS A 25 -2.81 -2.86 -6.66
CA LYS A 25 -4.13 -3.06 -7.29
C LYS A 25 -5.28 -2.53 -6.44
N ALA A 26 -5.17 -2.67 -5.13
CA ALA A 26 -6.21 -2.27 -4.19
C ALA A 26 -6.22 -0.76 -3.98
N TRP A 27 -5.07 -0.09 -4.13
CA TRP A 27 -4.91 1.34 -3.96
C TRP A 27 -4.91 2.08 -5.31
N PRO A 28 -6.01 2.75 -5.70
CA PRO A 28 -6.16 3.35 -7.04
C PRO A 28 -5.11 4.44 -7.34
N GLU A 29 -4.82 5.33 -6.39
CA GLU A 29 -3.86 6.41 -6.60
C GLU A 29 -2.43 5.86 -6.81
N LEU A 30 -2.07 4.82 -6.05
CA LEU A 30 -0.79 4.12 -6.25
C LEU A 30 -0.78 3.36 -7.59
N HIS A 31 -1.90 2.75 -7.97
CA HIS A 31 -2.05 2.09 -9.26
C HIS A 31 -1.78 3.05 -10.42
N ASP A 32 -2.44 4.20 -10.41
CA ASP A 32 -2.34 5.21 -11.46
C ASP A 32 -0.94 5.81 -11.53
N LEU A 33 -0.30 6.05 -10.37
CA LEU A 33 1.10 6.47 -10.32
C LEU A 33 2.02 5.43 -10.98
N VAL A 34 1.92 4.16 -10.57
CA VAL A 34 2.75 3.09 -11.13
C VAL A 34 2.53 2.98 -12.64
N LYS A 35 1.27 3.03 -13.08
CA LYS A 35 0.91 2.99 -14.51
C LYS A 35 1.52 4.16 -15.28
N GLY A 36 1.38 5.39 -14.78
CA GLY A 36 1.94 6.57 -15.43
C GLY A 36 3.46 6.54 -15.52
N LEU A 37 4.15 5.99 -14.52
CA LEU A 37 5.61 5.81 -14.57
C LEU A 37 6.02 4.69 -15.55
N GLN A 38 5.21 3.64 -15.70
CA GLN A 38 5.43 2.58 -16.69
C GLN A 38 5.26 3.10 -18.12
N GLU A 39 4.21 3.89 -18.38
CA GLU A 39 3.94 4.51 -19.68
C GLU A 39 5.09 5.44 -20.12
N GLN A 40 5.78 6.06 -19.17
CA GLN A 40 6.96 6.90 -19.42
C GLN A 40 8.29 6.11 -19.43
N ASN A 41 8.25 4.78 -19.25
CA ASN A 41 9.43 3.93 -19.13
C ASN A 41 10.39 4.35 -17.98
N LEU A 42 9.84 4.95 -16.93
CA LEU A 42 10.57 5.41 -15.73
C LEU A 42 10.48 4.41 -14.57
N PHE A 43 9.64 3.38 -14.69
CA PHE A 43 9.44 2.39 -13.64
C PHE A 43 9.89 1.00 -14.09
N PRO A 44 11.00 0.46 -13.53
CA PRO A 44 11.55 -0.83 -13.92
C PRO A 44 10.75 -2.02 -13.36
N GLY A 45 9.66 -1.76 -12.62
CA GLY A 45 8.76 -2.77 -12.06
C GLY A 45 8.78 -2.85 -10.54
N LEU A 46 7.90 -3.70 -9.99
CA LEU A 46 7.62 -3.78 -8.55
C LEU A 46 8.87 -4.03 -7.70
N ARG A 47 9.89 -4.73 -8.21
CA ARG A 47 11.13 -5.03 -7.47
C ARG A 47 11.94 -3.78 -7.10
N ALA A 48 11.70 -2.65 -7.77
CA ALA A 48 12.29 -1.37 -7.39
C ALA A 48 11.47 -0.61 -6.34
N MET A 49 10.29 -1.10 -5.95
CA MET A 49 9.47 -0.47 -4.93
C MET A 49 9.93 -0.80 -3.53
N GLN A 50 9.79 0.21 -2.68
CA GLN A 50 9.92 0.10 -1.24
C GLN A 50 8.82 0.94 -0.60
N ILE A 51 8.20 0.43 0.45
CA ILE A 51 7.20 1.16 1.24
C ILE A 51 7.73 1.34 2.65
N THR A 52 7.62 2.55 3.17
CA THR A 52 7.92 2.87 4.56
C THR A 52 6.61 3.02 5.31
N LEU A 53 6.40 2.20 6.34
CA LEU A 53 5.26 2.28 7.26
C LEU A 53 5.73 2.94 8.55
N THR A 54 4.95 3.90 9.04
CA THR A 54 5.18 4.57 10.31
C THR A 54 3.87 4.65 11.09
N GLY A 55 3.86 4.20 12.34
CA GLY A 55 2.64 4.14 13.15
C GLY A 55 2.86 3.36 14.45
N SER A 56 1.78 2.91 15.08
CA SER A 56 1.89 2.04 16.27
C SER A 56 2.61 0.73 15.93
N ALA A 57 3.20 0.08 16.94
CA ALA A 57 3.87 -1.21 16.76
C ALA A 57 2.93 -2.28 16.16
N GLU A 58 1.65 -2.26 16.53
CA GLU A 58 0.62 -3.14 15.97
C GLU A 58 0.40 -2.87 14.48
N HIS A 59 0.25 -1.59 14.09
CA HIS A 59 0.06 -1.20 12.70
C HIS A 59 1.26 -1.62 11.85
N VAL A 60 2.48 -1.31 12.30
CA VAL A 60 3.72 -1.68 11.62
C VAL A 60 3.92 -3.21 11.54
N GLY A 61 3.46 -3.93 12.56
CA GLY A 61 3.48 -5.39 12.63
C GLY A 61 2.65 -6.07 11.52
N LYS A 62 1.56 -5.43 11.07
CA LYS A 62 0.70 -5.92 9.98
C LYS A 62 1.38 -5.90 8.60
N GLY A 63 2.50 -5.20 8.45
CA GLY A 63 3.23 -5.13 7.19
C GLY A 63 2.39 -4.51 6.07
N LEU A 64 2.51 -5.00 4.84
CA LEU A 64 1.78 -4.47 3.68
C LEU A 64 0.25 -4.53 3.83
N ALA A 65 -0.27 -5.47 4.63
CA ALA A 65 -1.70 -5.57 4.91
C ALA A 65 -2.23 -4.34 5.66
N ALA A 66 -1.38 -3.57 6.36
CA ALA A 66 -1.76 -2.32 7.02
C ALA A 66 -2.29 -1.26 6.04
N LEU A 67 -1.86 -1.32 4.78
CA LEU A 67 -2.20 -0.32 3.76
C LEU A 67 -3.58 -0.50 3.16
N LEU A 68 -4.12 -1.72 3.18
CA LEU A 68 -5.36 -2.04 2.47
C LEU A 68 -6.60 -1.37 3.09
N PRO A 69 -6.82 -1.39 4.42
CA PRO A 69 -8.02 -0.78 5.00
C PRO A 69 -8.09 0.74 4.78
N GLU A 70 -6.94 1.42 4.72
CA GLU A 70 -6.86 2.88 4.62
C GLU A 70 -6.92 3.38 3.19
N ASN A 71 -6.43 2.58 2.23
CA ASN A 71 -6.21 3.04 0.85
C ASN A 71 -7.00 2.25 -0.20
N ALA A 72 -7.69 1.18 0.18
CA ALA A 72 -8.65 0.55 -0.71
C ALA A 72 -9.86 1.46 -0.89
N PRO A 73 -10.46 1.54 -2.10
CA PRO A 73 -11.69 2.26 -2.26
C PRO A 73 -12.72 1.67 -1.30
N VAL A 74 -13.29 2.53 -0.45
CA VAL A 74 -14.45 2.15 0.35
C VAL A 74 -15.51 1.71 -0.65
N ALA A 75 -15.77 0.41 -0.75
CA ALA A 75 -16.89 -0.09 -1.54
C ALA A 75 -18.10 0.73 -1.11
N ALA A 76 -18.63 1.52 -2.06
CA ALA A 76 -19.67 2.50 -1.81
C ALA A 76 -20.71 1.89 -0.86
N GLN A 77 -20.72 2.36 0.39
CA GLN A 77 -21.83 2.09 1.29
C GLN A 77 -23.04 2.77 0.67
N SER A 78 -23.74 2.02 -0.15
CA SER A 78 -25.05 2.37 -0.64
C SER A 78 -25.96 2.36 0.58
N THR A 79 -26.31 3.54 1.10
CA THR A 79 -27.66 3.81 1.61
C THR A 79 -27.90 5.31 1.55
N HIS A 80 -28.35 5.74 0.38
CA HIS A 80 -29.40 6.77 0.32
C HIS A 80 -30.66 6.10 0.91
N ALA A 81 -31.15 6.59 2.04
CA ALA A 81 -32.46 6.23 2.55
C ALA A 81 -33.27 7.51 2.74
N GLY A 82 -34.27 7.65 1.86
CA GLY A 82 -35.64 8.12 2.12
C GLY A 82 -35.82 9.44 2.83
#